data_AF-A0A6G0PYS9-F1
#
_entry.id   AF-A0A6G0PYS9-F1
#
_cell.length_a   1.000
_cell.length_b   1.000
_cell.length_c   1.000
_cell.angle_alpha   90.00
_cell.angle_beta   90.00
_cell.angle_gamma   90.00
#
_symmetry.space_group_name_H-M   'P 1'
#
loop_
_entity.id
_entity.type
_entity.pdbx_description
1 polymer ?
#
loop_
_entity_poly.entity_id
_entity_poly.type
_entity_poly.pdbx_seq_one_letter_code
_entity_poly.pdbx_strand_id
1 'polypeptide(L)'
;SILSNEALALADRLEASGAICSGGVDEWGSPLSIITGTAEEVVEIIETLNLSVTPLELAEAKKGIETKDECITKWAVEGHLRLFRFQAVKNSIDYSSIPAADFNVYPEYADCRPAVNNEGIVGEKLALATAGEDLVSVVPDILKLFPYSFDSSLPVISRTLATTSPTIYHVKAVNQSLFRGYYAGCRVRTVNTTGVYIEDACTINKHWQNYGLMLQAPDDIPA
;
A
#
# COMPACT_ATOMS: atom_id res chain seq x y z
N SER A 1 30.41 6.62 -2.28
CA SER A 1 29.22 5.99 -1.69
C SER A 1 28.24 5.67 -2.81
N ILE A 2 27.47 4.59 -2.71
CA ILE A 2 26.32 4.32 -3.61
C ILE A 2 25.12 5.23 -3.23
N LEU A 3 25.11 5.73 -1.98
CA LEU A 3 24.09 6.65 -1.48
C LEU A 3 24.44 8.10 -1.83
N SER A 4 23.42 8.91 -2.09
CA SER A 4 23.56 10.36 -2.25
C SER A 4 23.94 11.04 -0.93
N ASN A 5 24.41 12.29 -1.01
CA ASN A 5 24.74 13.06 0.19
C ASN A 5 23.51 13.30 1.07
N GLU A 6 22.34 13.50 0.44
CA GLU A 6 21.06 13.65 1.11
C GLU A 6 20.68 12.37 1.87
N ALA A 7 20.87 11.20 1.25
CA ALA A 7 20.59 9.91 1.89
C ALA A 7 21.56 9.62 3.05
N LEU A 8 22.83 10.02 2.95
CA LEU A 8 23.78 9.93 4.07
C LEU A 8 23.39 10.85 5.22
N ALA A 9 23.03 12.10 4.91
CA ALA A 9 22.58 13.05 5.93
C ALA A 9 21.29 12.62 6.61
N LEU A 10 20.38 11.95 5.88
CA LEU A 10 19.20 11.32 6.46
C LEU A 10 19.57 10.19 7.42
N ALA A 11 20.50 9.31 7.02
CA ALA A 11 20.95 8.22 7.89
C ALA A 11 21.52 8.74 9.22
N ASP A 12 22.36 9.79 9.17
CA ASP A 12 22.93 10.42 10.37
C ASP A 12 21.83 10.99 11.30
N ARG A 13 20.77 11.58 10.74
CA ARG A 13 19.63 12.09 11.53
C ARG A 13 18.83 10.97 12.19
N LEU A 14 18.55 9.91 11.45
CA LEU A 14 17.80 8.74 11.95
C LEU A 14 18.57 8.02 13.06
N GLU A 15 19.90 7.91 12.94
CA GLU A 15 20.74 7.37 14.01
C GLU A 15 20.69 8.26 15.26
N ALA A 16 20.79 9.58 15.08
CA ALA A 16 20.75 10.54 16.19
C ALA A 16 19.39 10.58 16.91
N SER A 17 18.28 10.34 16.20
CA SER A 17 16.93 10.34 16.78
C SER A 17 16.55 9.01 17.46
N GLY A 18 17.34 7.96 17.25
CA GLY A 18 17.04 6.62 17.75
C GLY A 18 15.94 5.92 16.94
N ALA A 19 15.81 6.24 15.65
CA ALA A 19 14.99 5.47 14.73
C ALA A 19 15.44 4.00 14.74
N ILE A 20 14.48 3.09 14.67
CA ILE A 20 14.74 1.65 14.76
C ILE A 20 14.73 1.09 13.35
N CYS A 21 15.87 0.57 12.90
CA CYS A 21 15.99 -0.20 11.68
C CYS A 21 16.02 -1.68 12.03
N SER A 22 15.06 -2.45 11.54
CA SER A 22 15.01 -3.90 11.71
C SER A 22 14.87 -4.60 10.35
N GLY A 23 15.45 -5.79 10.27
CA GLY A 23 15.28 -6.69 9.14
C GLY A 23 14.83 -8.04 9.67
N GLY A 24 14.07 -8.76 8.88
CA GLY A 24 13.54 -10.04 9.31
C GLY A 24 12.96 -10.85 8.18
N VAL A 25 12.39 -11.97 8.58
CA VAL A 25 11.57 -12.84 7.74
C VAL A 25 10.25 -12.99 8.47
N ASP A 26 9.13 -12.73 7.80
CA ASP A 26 7.81 -12.92 8.39
C ASP A 26 7.51 -14.40 8.65
N GLU A 27 6.36 -14.68 9.26
CA GLU A 27 5.89 -16.04 9.53
C GLU A 27 5.67 -16.89 8.27
N TRP A 28 5.60 -16.25 7.10
CA TRP A 28 5.41 -16.87 5.78
C TRP A 28 6.73 -17.09 5.03
N GLY A 29 7.87 -16.75 5.63
CA GLY A 29 9.18 -16.88 4.99
C GLY A 29 9.57 -15.73 4.08
N SER A 30 8.83 -14.61 4.10
CA SER A 30 9.04 -13.43 3.27
C SER A 30 10.02 -12.45 3.92
N PRO A 31 11.11 -12.06 3.23
CA PRO A 31 12.01 -11.04 3.74
C PRO A 31 11.32 -9.67 3.85
N LEU A 32 11.59 -8.98 4.95
CA LEU A 32 11.11 -7.63 5.21
C LEU A 32 12.19 -6.76 5.86
N SER A 33 12.07 -5.45 5.66
CA SER A 33 12.88 -4.43 6.32
C SER A 33 11.98 -3.31 6.77
N ILE A 34 12.08 -2.91 8.02
CA ILE A 34 11.24 -1.88 8.63
C ILE A 34 12.14 -0.80 9.22
N ILE A 35 11.78 0.46 8.95
CA ILE A 35 12.31 1.60 9.67
C ILE A 35 11.15 2.23 10.45
N THR A 36 11.32 2.35 11.76
CA THR A 36 10.35 2.95 12.65
C THR A 36 10.90 4.25 13.24
N GLY A 37 10.13 5.34 13.12
CA GLY A 37 10.47 6.66 13.65
C GLY A 37 9.22 7.50 13.90
N THR A 38 9.37 8.82 13.92
CA THR A 38 8.26 9.78 13.86
C THR A 38 7.61 9.78 12.48
N ALA A 39 6.41 10.35 12.36
CA ALA A 39 5.74 10.52 11.07
C ALA A 39 6.58 11.40 10.12
N GLU A 40 7.21 12.46 10.66
CA GLU A 40 8.11 13.35 9.93
C GLU A 40 9.30 12.60 9.33
N GLU A 41 9.95 11.74 10.11
CA GLU A 41 11.09 10.93 9.66
C GLU A 41 10.67 9.93 8.58
N VAL A 42 9.51 9.29 8.74
CA VAL A 42 8.99 8.35 7.73
C VAL A 42 8.69 9.07 6.41
N VAL A 43 8.06 10.24 6.45
CA VAL A 43 7.85 11.06 5.24
C VAL A 43 9.18 11.46 4.61
N GLU A 44 10.16 11.88 5.42
CA GLU A 44 11.50 12.26 4.93
C GLU A 44 12.21 11.07 4.27
N ILE A 45 12.10 9.86 4.80
CA ILE A 45 12.63 8.63 4.20
C ILE A 45 12.01 8.39 2.81
N ILE A 46 10.68 8.45 2.72
CA ILE A 46 9.94 8.18 1.48
C ILE A 46 10.36 9.16 0.39
N GLU A 47 10.41 10.45 0.72
CA GLU A 47 10.71 11.51 -0.25
C GLU A 47 12.19 11.53 -0.64
N THR A 48 13.10 11.32 0.32
CA THR A 48 14.56 11.34 0.06
C THR A 48 15.01 10.13 -0.75
N LEU A 49 14.49 8.94 -0.45
CA LEU A 49 14.85 7.70 -1.15
C LEU A 49 13.95 7.42 -2.35
N ASN A 50 12.95 8.28 -2.60
CA ASN A 50 11.97 8.13 -3.66
C ASN A 50 11.28 6.74 -3.63
N LEU A 51 10.84 6.32 -2.44
CA LEU A 51 10.19 5.03 -2.25
C LEU A 51 8.81 5.01 -2.91
N SER A 52 8.47 3.88 -3.53
CA SER A 52 7.18 3.70 -4.23
C SER A 52 6.03 3.37 -3.26
N VAL A 53 5.77 4.25 -2.30
CA VAL A 53 4.62 4.18 -1.37
C VAL A 53 3.34 4.63 -2.07
N THR A 54 2.18 4.13 -1.64
CA THR A 54 0.91 4.63 -2.20
C THR A 54 0.69 6.10 -1.83
N PRO A 55 0.05 6.89 -2.72
CA PRO A 55 -0.27 8.29 -2.41
C PRO A 55 -1.13 8.46 -1.15
N LEU A 56 -2.02 7.49 -0.88
CA LEU A 56 -2.86 7.48 0.30
C LEU A 56 -2.05 7.27 1.59
N GLU A 57 -1.17 6.27 1.63
CA GLU A 57 -0.35 6.01 2.81
C GLU A 57 0.62 7.16 3.09
N LEU A 58 1.17 7.79 2.05
CA LEU A 58 1.97 9.01 2.21
C LEU A 58 1.13 10.17 2.77
N ALA A 59 -0.09 10.35 2.27
CA ALA A 59 -1.00 11.38 2.79
C ALA A 59 -1.42 11.11 4.24
N GLU A 60 -1.56 9.84 4.63
CA GLU A 60 -1.81 9.44 6.02
C GLU A 60 -0.63 9.75 6.93
N ALA A 61 0.59 9.42 6.52
CA ALA A 61 1.78 9.79 7.28
C ALA A 61 1.91 11.30 7.43
N LYS A 62 1.67 12.07 6.35
CA LYS A 62 1.63 13.54 6.41
C LYS A 62 0.56 14.05 7.36
N LYS A 63 -0.63 13.43 7.38
CA LYS A 63 -1.68 13.78 8.33
C LYS A 63 -1.29 13.42 9.77
N GLY A 64 -0.54 12.33 9.97
CA GLY A 64 0.02 11.93 11.25
C GLY A 64 0.98 12.96 11.85
N ILE A 65 1.73 13.70 11.01
CA ILE A 65 2.56 14.84 11.44
C ILE A 65 1.69 15.94 12.07
N GLU A 66 0.56 16.24 11.45
CA GLU A 66 -0.37 17.28 11.92
C GLU A 66 -1.05 16.89 13.25
N THR A 67 -1.31 15.60 13.46
CA THR A 67 -2.07 15.07 14.61
C THR A 67 -1.21 14.39 15.66
N LYS A 68 0.12 14.59 15.65
CA LYS A 68 1.07 13.87 16.53
C LYS A 68 0.81 14.05 18.03
N ASP A 69 0.22 15.18 18.43
CA ASP A 69 -0.11 15.48 19.82
C ASP A 69 -1.46 14.86 20.26
N GLU A 70 -2.31 14.46 19.31
CA GLU A 70 -3.61 13.82 19.56
C GLU A 70 -3.46 12.30 19.68
N CYS A 71 -2.56 11.70 18.90
CA CYS A 71 -2.31 10.27 18.88
C CYS A 71 -0.80 9.99 18.81
N ILE A 72 -0.21 9.75 19.97
CA ILE A 72 1.23 9.56 20.13
C ILE A 72 1.57 8.12 19.73
N THR A 73 2.18 7.98 18.56
CA THR A 73 2.61 6.69 18.01
C THR A 73 3.87 6.89 17.19
N LYS A 74 4.65 5.83 17.04
CA LYS A 74 5.65 5.79 15.99
C LYS A 74 4.99 5.40 14.67
N TRP A 75 5.67 5.73 13.59
CA TRP A 75 5.32 5.35 12.23
C TRP A 75 6.39 4.42 11.68
N ALA A 76 5.95 3.49 10.84
CA ALA A 76 6.81 2.55 10.16
C ALA A 76 6.73 2.76 8.65
N VAL A 77 7.88 2.65 7.99
CA VAL A 77 7.96 2.31 6.58
C VAL A 77 8.55 0.92 6.45
N GLU A 78 7.80 0.03 5.82
CA GLU A 78 8.15 -1.37 5.62
C GLU A 78 8.38 -1.62 4.13
N GLY A 79 9.55 -2.13 3.77
CA GLY A 79 9.78 -2.78 2.48
C GLY A 79 9.61 -4.29 2.63
N HIS A 80 8.68 -4.89 1.89
CA HIS A 80 8.30 -6.29 2.07
C HIS A 80 8.22 -7.01 0.72
N LEU A 81 8.83 -8.19 0.60
CA LEU A 81 8.66 -9.08 -0.56
C LEU A 81 7.31 -9.83 -0.50
N ARG A 82 6.36 -9.51 -1.37
CA ARG A 82 5.01 -10.06 -1.36
C ARG A 82 4.69 -10.88 -2.60
N LEU A 83 3.67 -11.74 -2.48
CA LEU A 83 3.09 -12.43 -3.62
C LEU A 83 2.00 -11.59 -4.27
N PHE A 84 2.25 -11.18 -5.51
CA PHE A 84 1.31 -10.48 -6.36
C PHE A 84 0.54 -11.53 -7.17
N ARG A 85 -0.78 -11.59 -6.96
CA ARG A 85 -1.64 -12.61 -7.56
C ARG A 85 -2.23 -12.11 -8.87
N PHE A 86 -2.29 -12.96 -9.89
CA PHE A 86 -2.85 -12.62 -11.20
C PHE A 86 -3.55 -13.81 -11.85
N GLN A 87 -4.49 -13.54 -12.75
CA GLN A 87 -5.15 -14.58 -13.54
C GLN A 87 -4.22 -15.07 -14.66
N ALA A 88 -3.63 -16.25 -14.48
CA ALA A 88 -2.87 -16.92 -15.55
C ALA A 88 -3.80 -17.53 -16.62
N VAL A 89 -5.01 -17.90 -16.21
CA VAL A 89 -6.08 -18.39 -17.09
C VAL A 89 -7.27 -17.46 -16.96
N LYS A 90 -7.77 -16.98 -18.09
CA LYS A 90 -8.92 -16.07 -18.15
C LYS A 90 -10.13 -16.67 -17.42
N ASN A 91 -10.80 -15.84 -16.61
CA ASN A 91 -12.00 -16.19 -15.86
C ASN A 91 -11.79 -17.39 -14.91
N SER A 92 -10.58 -17.56 -14.40
CA SER A 92 -10.26 -18.60 -13.42
C SER A 92 -10.08 -18.00 -12.03
N ILE A 93 -10.55 -18.72 -11.01
CA ILE A 93 -10.24 -18.44 -9.61
C ILE A 93 -8.88 -18.99 -9.19
N ASP A 94 -8.25 -19.82 -10.02
CA ASP A 94 -6.92 -20.40 -9.77
C ASP A 94 -5.82 -19.40 -10.18
N TYR A 95 -5.67 -18.35 -9.36
CA TYR A 95 -4.67 -17.32 -9.60
C TYR A 95 -3.25 -17.87 -9.46
N SER A 96 -2.36 -17.42 -10.33
CA SER A 96 -0.91 -17.58 -10.16
C SER A 96 -0.35 -16.43 -9.34
N SER A 97 0.91 -16.53 -8.93
CA SER A 97 1.57 -15.46 -8.19
C SER A 97 3.03 -15.27 -8.58
N ILE A 98 3.53 -14.05 -8.39
CA ILE A 98 4.95 -13.71 -8.49
C ILE A 98 5.41 -12.98 -7.24
N PRO A 99 6.65 -13.19 -6.77
CA PRO A 99 7.23 -12.40 -5.70
C PRO A 99 7.70 -11.04 -6.25
N ALA A 100 7.31 -9.95 -5.59
CA ALA A 100 7.83 -8.61 -5.85
C ALA A 100 7.84 -7.77 -4.56
N ALA A 101 8.72 -6.79 -4.48
CA ALA A 101 8.78 -5.91 -3.31
C ALA A 101 7.71 -4.82 -3.39
N ASP A 102 7.10 -4.50 -2.25
CA ASP A 102 6.20 -3.37 -2.08
C ASP A 102 6.55 -2.61 -0.80
N PHE A 103 6.08 -1.37 -0.70
CA PHE A 103 6.25 -0.54 0.49
C PHE A 103 4.91 -0.30 1.19
N ASN A 104 4.90 -0.43 2.51
CA ASN A 104 3.77 -0.09 3.36
C ASN A 104 4.17 1.01 4.33
N VAL A 105 3.22 1.89 4.63
CA VAL A 105 3.41 2.93 5.64
C VAL A 105 2.21 2.97 6.57
N TYR A 106 2.48 2.89 7.87
CA TYR A 106 1.44 2.78 8.89
C TYR A 106 1.95 3.25 10.26
N PRO A 107 1.05 3.75 11.13
CA PRO A 107 1.36 3.94 12.54
C PRO A 107 1.44 2.59 13.26
N GLU A 108 2.24 2.51 14.33
CA GLU A 108 2.30 1.30 15.18
C GLU A 108 0.97 1.03 15.91
N TYR A 109 0.17 2.07 16.15
CA TYR A 109 -1.17 1.94 16.70
C TYR A 109 -2.21 2.24 15.62
N ALA A 110 -3.06 1.26 15.31
CA ALA A 110 -4.13 1.41 14.32
C ALA A 110 -5.09 2.58 14.64
N ASP A 111 -5.29 2.87 15.93
CA ASP A 111 -5.98 4.05 16.47
C ASP A 111 -5.52 5.36 15.83
N CYS A 112 -4.22 5.46 15.57
CA CYS A 112 -3.58 6.67 15.11
C CYS A 112 -3.56 6.78 13.59
N ARG A 113 -4.17 5.85 12.85
CA ARG A 113 -4.24 5.94 11.39
C ARG A 113 -5.32 6.92 10.97
N PRO A 114 -4.95 8.12 10.49
CA PRO A 114 -5.93 9.16 10.20
C PRO A 114 -6.80 8.77 9.01
N ALA A 115 -8.06 9.24 9.01
CA ALA A 115 -8.92 9.13 7.85
C ALA A 115 -8.52 10.15 6.79
N VAL A 116 -7.99 9.68 5.67
CA VAL A 116 -7.66 10.51 4.50
C VAL A 116 -8.47 10.03 3.31
N ASN A 117 -9.03 10.97 2.54
CA ASN A 117 -9.76 10.63 1.31
C ASN A 117 -8.78 10.26 0.20
N ASN A 118 -8.95 9.08 -0.41
CA ASN A 118 -8.14 8.60 -1.53
C ASN A 118 -8.56 9.19 -2.89
N GLU A 119 -9.79 9.71 -2.99
CA GLU A 119 -10.30 10.28 -4.24
C GLU A 119 -9.53 11.54 -4.63
N GLY A 120 -9.08 11.59 -5.88
CA GLY A 120 -8.41 12.77 -6.44
C GLY A 120 -6.98 13.04 -5.98
N ILE A 121 -6.35 12.14 -5.20
CA ILE A 121 -4.93 12.31 -4.80
C ILE A 121 -4.00 12.26 -6.04
N VAL A 122 -4.27 11.34 -6.96
CA VAL A 122 -3.49 11.16 -8.20
C VAL A 122 -4.45 10.93 -9.37
N GLY A 123 -4.14 11.52 -10.52
CA GLY A 123 -4.89 11.31 -11.75
C GLY A 123 -4.71 9.90 -12.29
N GLU A 124 -5.53 9.52 -13.26
CA GLU A 124 -5.43 8.22 -13.90
C GLU A 124 -5.30 8.34 -15.42
N LYS A 125 -4.69 7.32 -16.02
CA LYS A 125 -4.61 7.15 -17.46
C LYS A 125 -4.90 5.71 -17.86
N LEU A 126 -5.49 5.53 -19.04
CA LEU A 126 -5.74 4.22 -19.61
C LEU A 126 -4.41 3.49 -19.88
N ALA A 127 -4.25 2.30 -19.31
CA ALA A 127 -3.10 1.42 -19.54
C ALA A 127 -3.43 0.21 -20.42
N LEU A 128 -4.66 -0.29 -20.33
CA LEU A 128 -5.15 -1.43 -21.11
C LEU A 128 -6.63 -1.21 -21.45
N ALA A 129 -6.96 -1.21 -22.74
CA ALA A 129 -8.35 -1.29 -23.18
C ALA A 129 -8.85 -2.74 -23.08
N THR A 130 -9.97 -2.97 -22.42
CA THR A 130 -10.52 -4.33 -22.18
C THR A 130 -11.61 -4.73 -23.17
N ALA A 131 -11.99 -3.83 -24.09
CA ALA A 131 -12.99 -4.09 -25.13
C ALA A 131 -14.32 -4.66 -24.60
N GLY A 132 -14.77 -4.19 -23.42
CA GLY A 132 -16.01 -4.63 -22.78
C GLY A 132 -15.82 -5.69 -21.70
N GLU A 133 -14.61 -6.24 -21.54
CA GLU A 133 -14.32 -7.26 -20.54
C GLU A 133 -14.11 -6.66 -19.14
N ASP A 134 -14.75 -7.28 -18.14
CA ASP A 134 -14.50 -7.01 -16.73
C ASP A 134 -13.51 -8.02 -16.15
N LEU A 135 -12.27 -7.56 -15.96
CA LEU A 135 -11.15 -8.38 -15.50
C LEU A 135 -11.28 -8.85 -14.05
N VAL A 136 -12.20 -8.28 -13.28
CA VAL A 136 -12.44 -8.67 -11.88
C VAL A 136 -13.84 -9.28 -11.69
N SER A 137 -14.49 -9.70 -12.77
CA SER A 137 -15.78 -10.41 -12.70
C SER A 137 -15.67 -11.80 -12.08
N VAL A 138 -14.53 -12.48 -12.24
CA VAL A 138 -14.23 -13.78 -11.63
C VAL A 138 -12.97 -13.67 -10.78
N VAL A 139 -13.14 -13.66 -9.46
CA VAL A 139 -12.02 -13.54 -8.50
C VAL A 139 -12.17 -14.54 -7.35
N PRO A 140 -11.07 -15.01 -6.75
CA PRO A 140 -11.08 -15.73 -5.48
C PRO A 140 -11.88 -14.99 -4.41
N ASP A 141 -12.59 -15.73 -3.56
CA ASP A 141 -13.45 -15.12 -2.53
C ASP A 141 -12.69 -14.26 -1.53
N ILE A 142 -11.43 -14.60 -1.24
CA ILE A 142 -10.58 -13.80 -0.34
C ILE A 142 -10.46 -12.35 -0.79
N LEU A 143 -10.48 -12.09 -2.11
CA LEU A 143 -10.40 -10.73 -2.61
C LEU A 143 -11.64 -9.95 -2.19
N LYS A 144 -12.83 -10.56 -2.18
CA LYS A 144 -14.11 -9.88 -1.86
C LYS A 144 -14.28 -9.55 -0.38
N LEU A 145 -13.33 -9.90 0.49
CA LEU A 145 -13.46 -9.74 1.94
C LEU A 145 -12.90 -8.42 2.46
N PHE A 146 -12.20 -7.64 1.63
CA PHE A 146 -11.42 -6.49 2.07
C PHE A 146 -11.64 -5.27 1.16
N PRO A 147 -11.40 -4.06 1.69
CA PRO A 147 -11.49 -2.83 0.91
C PRO A 147 -10.34 -2.73 -0.11
N TYR A 148 -10.60 -2.12 -1.27
CA TYR A 148 -9.62 -1.91 -2.35
C TYR A 148 -9.21 -0.45 -2.47
N SER A 149 -8.03 -0.20 -3.05
CA SER A 149 -7.52 1.14 -3.36
C SER A 149 -7.92 1.67 -4.74
N PHE A 150 -8.72 0.91 -5.48
CA PHE A 150 -9.14 1.20 -6.85
C PHE A 150 -10.63 0.92 -7.06
N ASP A 151 -11.23 1.68 -7.97
CA ASP A 151 -12.64 1.52 -8.34
C ASP A 151 -12.83 0.30 -9.22
N SER A 152 -13.85 -0.51 -8.93
CA SER A 152 -14.14 -1.72 -9.70
C SER A 152 -15.58 -2.20 -9.55
N SER A 153 -15.91 -3.32 -10.21
CA SER A 153 -17.19 -4.03 -10.07
C SER A 153 -17.24 -4.95 -8.84
N LEU A 154 -16.15 -5.09 -8.08
CA LEU A 154 -16.11 -5.91 -6.88
C LEU A 154 -17.00 -5.32 -5.77
N PRO A 155 -17.50 -6.14 -4.83
CA PRO A 155 -18.27 -5.65 -3.70
C PRO A 155 -17.52 -4.58 -2.92
N VAL A 156 -18.21 -3.48 -2.61
CA VAL A 156 -17.64 -2.40 -1.79
C VAL A 156 -17.60 -2.85 -0.34
N ILE A 157 -16.39 -3.04 0.19
CA ILE A 157 -16.13 -3.30 1.59
C ILE A 157 -15.69 -2.01 2.27
N SER A 158 -16.23 -1.71 3.45
CA SER A 158 -15.85 -0.52 4.21
C SER A 158 -14.39 -0.61 4.65
N ARG A 159 -13.64 0.46 4.39
CA ARG A 159 -12.29 0.62 4.92
C ARG A 159 -12.27 0.86 6.43
N THR A 160 -13.29 1.55 6.93
CA THR A 160 -13.42 1.87 8.35
C THR A 160 -14.14 0.73 9.06
N LEU A 161 -13.51 0.19 10.09
CA LEU A 161 -14.07 -0.84 10.96
C LEU A 161 -14.39 -0.28 12.33
N ALA A 162 -15.56 -0.65 12.87
CA ALA A 162 -15.89 -0.37 14.27
C ALA A 162 -15.03 -1.23 15.20
N THR A 163 -14.54 -0.63 16.28
CA THR A 163 -13.80 -1.36 17.32
C THR A 163 -14.79 -2.10 18.24
N THR A 164 -14.48 -3.36 18.56
CA THR A 164 -15.31 -4.20 19.44
C THR A 164 -14.76 -4.29 20.86
N SER A 165 -13.54 -3.79 21.08
CA SER A 165 -12.84 -3.76 22.36
C SER A 165 -12.20 -2.38 22.57
N PRO A 166 -11.91 -1.98 23.83
CA PRO A 166 -11.22 -0.72 24.08
C PRO A 166 -9.84 -0.70 23.42
N THR A 167 -9.59 0.34 22.64
CA THR A 167 -8.27 0.60 22.05
C THR A 167 -7.45 1.53 22.94
N ILE A 168 -6.16 1.75 22.62
CA ILE A 168 -5.22 2.56 23.41
C ILE A 168 -5.72 4.01 23.56
N TYR A 169 -6.29 4.57 22.49
CA TYR A 169 -6.85 5.92 22.43
C TYR A 169 -8.38 5.94 22.48
N HIS A 170 -9.02 4.82 22.82
CA HIS A 170 -10.48 4.69 22.95
C HIS A 170 -11.28 5.14 21.71
N VAL A 171 -10.72 4.92 20.52
CA VAL A 171 -11.40 5.23 19.26
C VAL A 171 -12.52 4.21 19.02
N LYS A 172 -13.61 4.67 18.39
CA LYS A 172 -14.77 3.83 18.05
C LYS A 172 -14.60 3.07 16.74
N ALA A 173 -13.60 3.45 15.95
CA ALA A 173 -13.32 2.86 14.66
C ALA A 173 -11.86 3.08 14.26
N VAL A 174 -11.33 2.18 13.43
CA VAL A 174 -9.99 2.24 12.83
C VAL A 174 -10.08 2.08 11.32
N ASN A 175 -9.06 2.57 10.59
CA ASN A 175 -8.97 2.42 9.14
C ASN A 175 -8.07 1.24 8.77
N GLN A 176 -8.60 0.32 7.97
CA GLN A 176 -7.83 -0.79 7.43
C GLN A 176 -6.88 -0.34 6.31
N SER A 177 -5.84 -1.14 6.09
CA SER A 177 -5.06 -1.13 4.85
C SER A 177 -5.94 -1.57 3.67
N LEU A 178 -5.57 -1.15 2.47
CA LEU A 178 -6.33 -1.41 1.24
C LEU A 178 -5.64 -2.48 0.40
N PHE A 179 -6.42 -3.36 -0.24
CA PHE A 179 -5.96 -4.18 -1.35
C PHE A 179 -5.55 -3.30 -2.52
N ARG A 180 -4.38 -3.60 -3.09
CA ARG A 180 -3.80 -2.81 -4.17
C ARG A 180 -3.86 -3.57 -5.47
N GLY A 181 -4.24 -2.86 -6.52
CA GLY A 181 -4.15 -3.34 -7.89
C GLY A 181 -2.90 -2.80 -8.55
N TYR A 182 -2.27 -3.62 -9.39
CA TYR A 182 -1.10 -3.25 -10.17
C TYR A 182 -1.24 -3.74 -11.62
N TYR A 183 -0.83 -2.90 -12.56
CA TYR A 183 -0.72 -3.27 -13.97
C TYR A 183 0.55 -2.68 -14.56
N ALA A 184 1.35 -3.50 -15.23
CA ALA A 184 2.62 -3.09 -15.84
C ALA A 184 3.57 -2.35 -14.88
N GLY A 185 3.56 -2.71 -13.59
CA GLY A 185 4.39 -2.09 -12.54
C GLY A 185 3.84 -0.78 -11.97
N CYS A 186 2.62 -0.40 -12.36
CA CYS A 186 1.96 0.82 -11.90
C CYS A 186 0.74 0.50 -11.04
N ARG A 187 0.48 1.32 -10.03
CA ARG A 187 -0.73 1.21 -9.21
C ARG A 187 -1.97 1.51 -10.06
N VAL A 188 -2.97 0.68 -9.88
CA VAL A 188 -4.28 0.78 -10.54
C VAL A 188 -5.17 1.73 -9.75
N ARG A 189 -5.95 2.53 -10.48
CA ARG A 189 -6.95 3.46 -9.94
C ARG A 189 -8.37 3.02 -10.28
N THR A 190 -8.56 2.45 -11.46
CA THR A 190 -9.86 1.95 -11.92
C THR A 190 -9.71 0.67 -12.74
N VAL A 191 -10.59 -0.31 -12.53
CA VAL A 191 -10.80 -1.48 -13.39
C VAL A 191 -12.26 -1.58 -13.74
N ASN A 192 -12.59 -1.44 -15.03
CA ASN A 192 -13.95 -1.60 -15.52
C ASN A 192 -13.97 -2.18 -16.93
N THR A 193 -15.16 -2.26 -17.53
CA THR A 193 -15.37 -2.80 -18.88
C THR A 193 -14.75 -1.96 -20.01
N THR A 194 -14.32 -0.73 -19.72
CA THR A 194 -13.61 0.12 -20.69
C THR A 194 -12.10 -0.10 -20.64
N GLY A 195 -11.55 -0.42 -19.47
CA GLY A 195 -10.13 -0.66 -19.33
C GLY A 195 -9.60 -0.79 -17.91
N VAL A 196 -8.28 -0.96 -17.84
CA VAL A 196 -7.47 -0.79 -16.63
C VAL A 196 -6.81 0.59 -16.69
N TYR A 197 -7.05 1.39 -15.66
CA TYR A 197 -6.49 2.72 -15.50
C TYR A 197 -5.49 2.72 -14.36
N ILE A 198 -4.32 3.29 -14.62
CA ILE A 198 -3.20 3.39 -13.67
C ILE A 198 -2.93 4.85 -13.34
N GLU A 199 -2.13 5.10 -12.31
CA GLU A 199 -1.62 6.44 -11.98
C GLU A 199 -1.00 7.13 -13.21
N ASP A 200 -1.42 8.36 -13.49
CA ASP A 200 -1.05 9.13 -14.68
C ASP A 200 0.47 9.40 -14.80
N ALA A 201 1.15 9.62 -13.68
CA ALA A 201 2.59 9.82 -13.61
C ALA A 201 3.41 8.53 -13.80
N CYS A 202 2.81 7.34 -13.68
CA CYS A 202 3.56 6.09 -13.69
C CYS A 202 3.96 5.67 -15.12
N THR A 203 5.21 5.25 -15.31
CA THR A 203 5.69 4.74 -16.60
C THR A 203 5.58 3.22 -16.63
N ILE A 204 4.83 2.69 -17.61
CA ILE A 204 4.61 1.25 -17.76
C ILE A 204 5.92 0.49 -18.04
N ASN A 205 6.05 -0.68 -17.43
CA ASN A 205 7.17 -1.58 -17.64
C ASN A 205 6.70 -2.87 -18.35
N LYS A 206 7.31 -3.17 -19.49
CA LYS A 206 6.99 -4.34 -20.33
C LYS A 206 7.18 -5.67 -19.61
N HIS A 207 8.14 -5.76 -18.68
CA HIS A 207 8.35 -6.97 -17.90
C HIS A 207 7.09 -7.32 -17.09
N TRP A 208 6.56 -6.34 -16.36
CA TRP A 208 5.38 -6.51 -15.52
C TRP A 208 4.08 -6.62 -16.32
N GLN A 209 4.04 -6.06 -17.53
CA GLN A 209 2.85 -6.09 -18.39
C GLN A 209 2.39 -7.52 -18.73
N ASN A 210 3.32 -8.46 -18.84
CA ASN A 210 3.04 -9.85 -19.19
C ASN A 210 2.24 -10.61 -18.12
N TYR A 211 2.20 -10.12 -16.88
CA TYR A 211 1.43 -10.73 -15.80
C TYR A 211 -0.03 -10.22 -15.74
N GLY A 212 -0.40 -9.25 -16.58
CA GLY A 212 -1.74 -8.69 -16.60
C GLY A 212 -2.06 -7.87 -15.34
N LEU A 213 -3.34 -7.87 -14.94
CA LEU A 213 -3.78 -7.25 -13.70
C LEU A 213 -3.34 -8.11 -12.51
N MET A 214 -2.47 -7.54 -11.68
CA MET A 214 -1.99 -8.13 -10.44
C MET A 214 -2.72 -7.51 -9.26
N LEU A 215 -3.05 -8.32 -8.27
CA LEU A 215 -3.70 -7.92 -7.03
C LEU A 215 -2.81 -8.33 -5.87
N GLN A 216 -2.60 -7.41 -4.95
CA GLN A 216 -1.79 -7.62 -3.75
C GLN A 216 -2.65 -7.32 -2.53
N ALA A 217 -2.68 -8.30 -1.61
CA ALA A 217 -3.35 -8.17 -0.33
C ALA A 217 -2.51 -7.31 0.62
N PRO A 218 -3.11 -6.35 1.35
CA PRO A 218 -2.48 -5.84 2.54
C PRO A 218 -2.38 -7.01 3.52
N ASP A 219 -1.28 -7.11 4.24
CA ASP A 219 -1.17 -8.15 5.26
C ASP A 219 -2.26 -8.02 6.32
N ASP A 220 -2.46 -9.11 7.06
CA ASP A 220 -2.98 -9.11 8.43
C ASP A 220 -2.01 -8.33 9.34
N ILE A 221 -1.76 -7.05 9.03
CA ILE A 221 -1.17 -6.12 9.99
C ILE A 221 -2.18 -6.11 11.13
N PRO A 222 -1.83 -6.59 12.34
CA PRO A 222 -2.81 -6.80 13.40
C PRO A 222 -3.62 -5.53 13.60
N ALA A 223 -4.93 -5.67 13.46
CA ALA A 223 -5.90 -4.64 13.83
C ALA A 223 -5.95 -4.46 15.36
#